data_AF-A0AAU5DE83-F1
#
_entry.id   AF-A0AAU5DE83-F1
#
_cell.length_a   1.000
_cell.length_b   1.000
_cell.length_c   1.000
_cell.angle_alpha   90.00
_cell.angle_beta   90.00
_cell.angle_gamma   90.00
#
_symmetry.space_group_name_H-M   'P 1'
#
loop_
_entity.id
_entity.type
_entity.pdbx_description
1 polymer ?
#
loop_
_entity_poly.entity_id
_entity_poly.type
_entity_poly.pdbx_seq_one_letter_code
_entity_poly.pdbx_strand_id
1 'polypeptide(L)'
;MITTAPQRHRSFSRIPDDRPRPTRRSAALSRDLARAVLALRRHLSRSAVPLAGRISRARAVGLLSTELGLPEELTSAALAVLEQRGDVFFSGRGRGVSVVGPGMVHPDDAVITAYLETAALSYGPGDALPMGLIAHDCQVPVAHVRRASRPLIVSGLLQFRPRGPHGPGLYVREPSTATREPDRSGAPARAKAARHG
;
A
#
# COMPACT_ATOMS: atom_id res chain seq x y z
N MET A 1 37.87 16.20 -44.85
CA MET A 1 37.70 14.76 -44.57
C MET A 1 36.87 14.63 -43.31
N ILE A 2 35.58 14.31 -43.44
CA ILE A 2 34.64 14.17 -42.32
C ILE A 2 34.09 12.75 -42.40
N THR A 3 34.43 11.92 -41.42
CA THR A 3 33.99 10.53 -41.32
C THR A 3 32.65 10.48 -40.58
N THR A 4 31.57 10.24 -41.31
CA THR A 4 30.23 10.05 -40.76
C THR A 4 30.08 8.59 -40.30
N ALA A 5 29.93 8.38 -38.99
CA ALA A 5 29.61 7.07 -38.42
C ALA A 5 28.15 6.68 -38.72
N PRO A 6 27.84 5.40 -39.02
CA PRO A 6 26.46 4.99 -39.29
C PRO A 6 25.66 4.88 -37.98
N GLN A 7 24.60 5.68 -37.86
CA GLN A 7 23.55 5.55 -36.85
C GLN A 7 22.86 4.19 -36.98
N ARG A 8 23.11 3.29 -36.03
CA ARG A 8 22.28 2.09 -35.83
C ARG A 8 20.95 2.52 -35.23
N HIS A 9 19.93 2.66 -36.06
CA HIS A 9 18.53 2.64 -35.63
C HIS A 9 18.26 1.31 -34.92
N ARG A 10 18.29 1.32 -33.58
CA ARG A 10 17.71 0.24 -32.78
C ARG A 10 16.19 0.40 -32.84
N SER A 11 15.59 -0.35 -33.76
CA SER A 11 14.17 -0.63 -33.77
C SER A 11 13.78 -1.21 -32.41
N PHE A 12 13.09 -0.41 -31.59
CA PHE A 12 12.35 -0.92 -30.45
C PHE A 12 11.22 -1.79 -30.99
N SER A 13 11.45 -3.10 -31.07
CA SER A 13 10.38 -4.07 -31.24
C SER A 13 9.39 -3.85 -30.10
N ARG A 14 8.20 -3.34 -30.44
CA ARG A 14 7.05 -3.34 -29.54
C ARG A 14 6.82 -4.78 -29.14
N ILE A 15 7.10 -5.10 -27.88
CA ILE A 15 6.67 -6.35 -27.27
C ILE A 15 5.14 -6.34 -27.37
N PRO A 16 4.51 -7.27 -28.12
CA PRO A 16 3.06 -7.37 -28.14
C PRO A 16 2.60 -7.63 -26.70
N ASP A 17 1.65 -6.81 -26.22
CA ASP A 17 1.00 -7.01 -24.93
C ASP A 17 0.07 -8.24 -25.08
N ASP A 18 0.65 -9.43 -25.04
CA ASP A 18 0.00 -10.74 -25.16
C ASP A 18 -0.84 -11.11 -23.93
N ARG A 19 -1.30 -10.11 -23.17
CA ARG A 19 -2.24 -10.35 -22.08
C ARG A 19 -3.59 -10.71 -22.71
N PRO A 20 -4.08 -11.94 -22.54
CA PRO A 20 -5.38 -12.31 -23.06
C PRO A 20 -6.42 -11.34 -22.50
N ARG A 21 -7.17 -10.68 -23.38
CA ARG A 21 -8.29 -9.83 -22.96
C ARG A 21 -9.24 -10.70 -22.13
N PRO A 22 -9.59 -10.28 -20.91
CA PRO A 22 -10.48 -11.06 -20.07
C PRO A 22 -11.80 -11.29 -20.80
N THR A 23 -12.23 -12.55 -20.88
CA THR A 23 -13.52 -12.91 -21.45
C THR A 23 -14.65 -12.26 -20.66
N ARG A 24 -15.82 -12.06 -21.28
CA ARG A 24 -16.98 -11.41 -20.63
C ARG A 24 -17.37 -12.09 -19.30
N ARG A 25 -17.17 -13.41 -19.20
CA ARG A 25 -17.38 -14.22 -17.99
C ARG A 25 -16.33 -13.95 -16.91
N SER A 26 -15.04 -13.83 -17.25
CA SER A 26 -14.01 -13.49 -16.26
C SER A 26 -14.12 -12.05 -15.76
N ALA A 27 -14.58 -11.13 -16.62
CA ALA A 27 -14.87 -9.75 -16.25
C ALA A 27 -16.11 -9.62 -15.34
N ALA A 28 -17.12 -10.49 -15.48
CA ALA A 28 -18.25 -10.56 -14.55
C ALA A 28 -17.81 -11.07 -13.18
N LEU A 29 -17.10 -12.20 -13.14
CA LEU A 29 -16.55 -12.78 -11.89
C LEU A 29 -15.65 -11.79 -11.14
N SER A 30 -14.82 -11.03 -11.87
CA SER A 30 -13.96 -9.99 -11.28
C SER A 30 -14.77 -8.83 -10.67
N ARG A 31 -15.90 -8.46 -11.30
CA ARG A 31 -16.80 -7.42 -10.76
C ARG A 31 -17.53 -7.91 -9.52
N ASP A 32 -18.01 -9.14 -9.52
CA ASP A 32 -18.71 -9.71 -8.37
C ASP A 32 -17.78 -9.88 -7.17
N LEU A 33 -16.54 -10.35 -7.41
CA LEU A 33 -15.50 -10.39 -6.39
C LEU A 33 -15.19 -8.98 -5.84
N ALA A 34 -15.01 -7.98 -6.72
CA ALA A 34 -14.73 -6.61 -6.28
C ALA A 34 -15.88 -6.02 -5.43
N ARG A 35 -17.13 -6.32 -5.80
CA ARG A 35 -18.33 -5.92 -5.03
C ARG A 35 -18.36 -6.59 -3.67
N ALA A 36 -18.08 -7.88 -3.58
CA ALA A 36 -18.05 -8.59 -2.31
C ALA A 36 -16.91 -8.14 -1.40
N VAL A 37 -15.71 -7.91 -1.94
CA VAL A 37 -14.59 -7.32 -1.18
C VAL A 37 -15.00 -5.99 -0.56
N LEU A 38 -15.70 -5.13 -1.33
CA LEU A 38 -16.18 -3.85 -0.83
C LEU A 38 -17.29 -4.02 0.22
N ALA A 39 -18.25 -4.93 0.00
CA ALA A 39 -19.33 -5.21 0.95
C ALA A 39 -18.78 -5.73 2.29
N LEU A 40 -17.88 -6.72 2.26
CA LEU A 40 -17.19 -7.25 3.43
C LEU A 40 -16.39 -6.17 4.15
N ARG A 41 -15.61 -5.37 3.43
CA ARG A 41 -14.84 -4.28 4.05
C ARG A 41 -15.75 -3.27 4.75
N ARG A 42 -16.87 -2.89 4.12
CA ARG A 42 -17.86 -1.98 4.73
C ARG A 42 -18.49 -2.60 5.96
N HIS A 43 -18.88 -3.87 5.88
CA HIS A 43 -19.44 -4.61 7.01
C HIS A 43 -18.45 -4.64 8.17
N LEU A 44 -17.22 -5.12 7.95
CA LEU A 44 -16.16 -5.22 8.95
C LEU A 44 -15.77 -3.87 9.55
N SER A 45 -15.88 -2.77 8.80
CA SER A 45 -15.61 -1.42 9.31
C SER A 45 -16.73 -0.87 10.21
N ARG A 46 -17.97 -1.37 10.07
CA ARG A 46 -19.14 -0.92 10.85
C ARG A 46 -19.45 -1.83 12.03
N SER A 47 -19.25 -3.13 11.84
CA SER A 47 -19.41 -4.14 12.88
C SER A 47 -18.17 -4.08 13.78
N ALA A 48 -18.23 -3.23 14.82
CA ALA A 48 -17.21 -3.11 15.85
C ALA A 48 -16.98 -4.41 16.64
N VAL A 49 -17.85 -5.40 16.48
CA VAL A 49 -17.65 -6.75 17.00
C VAL A 49 -16.61 -7.38 16.10
N PRO A 50 -15.36 -7.52 16.55
CA PRO A 50 -14.46 -8.34 15.79
C PRO A 50 -15.11 -9.72 15.82
N LEU A 51 -14.90 -10.53 14.79
CA LEU A 51 -15.00 -11.97 14.97
C LEU A 51 -13.87 -12.47 15.91
N ALA A 52 -13.50 -11.66 16.92
CA ALA A 52 -12.73 -11.91 18.13
C ALA A 52 -13.57 -12.80 19.03
N GLY A 53 -13.75 -13.99 18.54
CA GLY A 53 -14.12 -15.18 19.26
C GLY A 53 -13.38 -16.31 18.58
N ARG A 54 -13.30 -17.46 19.24
CA ARG A 54 -12.65 -18.65 18.67
C ARG A 54 -13.47 -19.23 17.52
N ILE A 55 -13.62 -18.50 16.41
CA ILE A 55 -14.32 -18.98 15.24
C ILE A 55 -13.31 -19.35 14.15
N SER A 56 -13.53 -20.50 13.54
CA SER A 56 -12.72 -20.94 12.40
C SER A 56 -13.00 -20.07 11.19
N ARG A 57 -12.07 -20.06 10.22
CA ARG A 57 -12.27 -19.41 8.91
C ARG A 57 -13.56 -19.88 8.23
N ALA A 58 -13.83 -21.18 8.26
CA ALA A 58 -15.04 -21.76 7.68
C ALA A 58 -16.31 -21.21 8.33
N ARG A 59 -16.35 -21.10 9.67
CA ARG A 59 -17.49 -20.52 10.37
C ARG A 59 -17.65 -19.03 10.07
N ALA A 60 -16.55 -18.28 9.97
CA ALA A 60 -16.58 -16.88 9.57
C ALA A 60 -17.15 -16.71 8.16
N VAL A 61 -16.75 -17.57 7.21
CA VAL A 61 -17.29 -17.57 5.84
C VAL A 61 -18.79 -17.81 5.84
N GLY A 62 -19.29 -18.84 6.52
CA GLY A 62 -20.73 -19.15 6.55
C GLY A 62 -21.58 -18.04 7.18
N LEU A 63 -21.10 -17.45 8.28
CA LEU A 63 -21.78 -16.31 8.92
C LEU A 63 -21.84 -15.09 7.99
N LEU A 64 -20.71 -14.69 7.43
CA LEU A 64 -20.63 -13.51 6.55
C LEU A 64 -21.37 -13.73 5.22
N SER A 65 -21.37 -14.95 4.70
CA SER A 65 -22.14 -15.35 3.52
C SER A 65 -23.64 -15.17 3.78
N THR A 66 -24.13 -15.64 4.93
CA THR A 66 -25.54 -15.51 5.34
C THR A 66 -25.91 -14.04 5.58
N GLU A 67 -25.11 -13.30 6.35
CA GLU A 67 -25.40 -11.90 6.69
C GLU A 67 -25.39 -10.96 5.48
N LEU A 68 -24.53 -11.23 4.50
CA LEU A 68 -24.38 -10.38 3.31
C LEU A 68 -25.16 -10.91 2.09
N GLY A 69 -25.79 -12.08 2.19
CA GLY A 69 -26.47 -12.74 1.07
C GLY A 69 -25.53 -13.07 -0.10
N LEU A 70 -24.28 -13.43 0.20
CA LEU A 70 -23.24 -13.74 -0.79
C LEU A 70 -22.98 -15.25 -0.83
N PRO A 71 -22.64 -15.84 -1.99
CA PRO A 71 -22.16 -17.23 -2.04
C PRO A 71 -20.92 -17.44 -1.15
N GLU A 72 -20.80 -18.61 -0.54
CA GLU A 72 -19.67 -18.93 0.35
C GLU A 72 -18.32 -18.89 -0.37
N GLU A 73 -18.26 -19.38 -1.61
CA GLU A 73 -17.03 -19.37 -2.42
C GLU A 73 -16.56 -17.94 -2.67
N LEU A 74 -17.52 -17.06 -2.96
CA LEU A 74 -17.26 -15.66 -3.28
C LEU A 74 -16.87 -14.88 -2.01
N THR A 75 -17.48 -15.22 -0.88
CA THR A 75 -17.13 -14.71 0.45
C THR A 75 -15.72 -15.14 0.86
N SER A 76 -15.39 -16.42 0.68
CA SER A 76 -14.06 -16.97 0.95
C SER A 76 -12.98 -16.32 0.10
N ALA A 77 -13.23 -16.17 -1.21
CA ALA A 77 -12.33 -15.49 -2.12
C ALA A 77 -12.13 -14.01 -1.74
N ALA A 78 -13.21 -13.31 -1.38
CA ALA A 78 -13.13 -11.91 -0.97
C ALA A 78 -12.37 -11.74 0.35
N LEU A 79 -12.54 -12.64 1.32
CA LEU A 79 -11.77 -12.66 2.56
C LEU A 79 -10.29 -12.93 2.31
N ALA A 80 -9.95 -13.85 1.38
CA ALA A 80 -8.57 -14.08 0.98
C ALA A 80 -7.93 -12.82 0.38
N VAL A 81 -8.68 -12.07 -0.45
CA VAL A 81 -8.21 -10.78 -0.99
C VAL A 81 -7.99 -9.76 0.13
N LEU A 82 -8.87 -9.67 1.11
CA LEU A 82 -8.72 -8.75 2.25
C LEU A 82 -7.51 -9.14 3.13
N GLU A 83 -7.28 -10.43 3.35
CA GLU A 83 -6.12 -10.94 4.09
C GLU A 83 -4.80 -10.69 3.36
N GLN A 84 -4.76 -10.93 2.04
CA GLN A 84 -3.60 -10.58 1.20
C GLN A 84 -3.31 -9.08 1.20
N ARG A 85 -4.35 -8.25 1.32
CA ARG A 85 -4.18 -6.80 1.48
C ARG A 85 -3.73 -6.42 2.88
N GLY A 86 -3.95 -7.26 3.88
CA GLY A 86 -3.73 -6.97 5.29
C GLY A 86 -4.83 -6.12 5.91
N ASP A 87 -6.05 -6.19 5.38
CA ASP A 87 -7.23 -5.56 5.99
C ASP A 87 -7.85 -6.46 7.08
N VAL A 88 -7.57 -7.76 7.02
CA VAL A 88 -7.98 -8.76 8.01
C VAL A 88 -6.84 -9.74 8.27
N PHE A 89 -6.87 -10.39 9.42
CA PHE A 89 -5.97 -11.46 9.80
C PHE A 89 -6.77 -12.65 10.33
N PHE A 90 -6.44 -13.85 9.86
CA PHE A 90 -6.96 -15.10 10.41
C PHE A 90 -5.87 -15.77 11.23
N SER A 91 -6.06 -15.90 12.54
CA SER A 91 -5.07 -16.60 13.34
C SER A 91 -5.17 -18.13 13.07
N GLY A 92 -4.05 -18.78 12.76
CA GLY A 92 -4.00 -20.22 12.54
C GLY A 92 -4.35 -21.08 13.77
N ARG A 93 -4.40 -20.51 14.99
CA ARG A 93 -4.73 -21.23 16.24
C ARG A 93 -6.18 -21.03 16.69
N GLY A 94 -7.10 -20.73 15.77
CA GLY A 94 -8.52 -20.60 16.08
C GLY A 94 -8.87 -19.41 16.99
N ARG A 95 -8.08 -18.33 16.97
CA ARG A 95 -8.37 -17.05 17.67
C ARG A 95 -9.25 -16.08 16.85
N GLY A 96 -9.90 -16.55 15.79
CA GLY A 96 -10.87 -15.76 15.03
C GLY A 96 -10.29 -14.91 13.90
N VAL A 97 -11.15 -14.02 13.38
CA VAL A 97 -10.81 -13.03 12.35
C VAL A 97 -10.70 -11.66 13.01
N SER A 98 -9.56 -11.02 12.86
CA SER A 98 -9.32 -9.67 13.35
C SER A 98 -9.24 -8.70 12.18
N VAL A 99 -9.88 -7.53 12.32
CA VAL A 99 -9.69 -6.43 11.38
C VAL A 99 -8.34 -5.78 11.66
N VAL A 100 -7.52 -5.66 10.62
CA VAL A 100 -6.22 -5.00 10.70
C VAL A 100 -6.36 -3.62 10.09
N GLY A 101 -6.28 -2.60 10.95
CA GLY A 101 -6.36 -1.20 10.52
C GLY A 101 -5.19 -0.81 9.60
N PRO A 102 -5.32 0.25 8.79
CA PRO A 102 -4.30 0.62 7.81
C PRO A 102 -2.94 1.01 8.41
N GLY A 103 -2.92 1.49 9.66
CA GLY A 103 -1.69 1.78 10.42
C GLY A 103 -1.26 0.66 11.36
N MET A 104 -1.98 -0.46 11.41
CA MET A 104 -1.66 -1.59 12.27
C MET A 104 -0.73 -2.56 11.55
N VAL A 105 0.23 -3.12 12.30
CA VAL A 105 1.09 -4.18 11.80
C VAL A 105 0.28 -5.48 11.68
N HIS A 106 0.29 -6.09 10.51
CA HIS A 106 -0.30 -7.42 10.32
C HIS A 106 0.54 -8.44 11.11
N PRO A 107 -0.04 -9.34 11.93
CA PRO A 107 0.72 -10.23 12.80
C PRO A 107 1.78 -11.08 12.09
N ASP A 108 1.49 -11.58 10.88
CA ASP A 108 2.45 -12.37 10.09
C ASP A 108 3.62 -11.54 9.51
N ASP A 109 3.50 -10.21 9.53
CA ASP A 109 4.44 -9.30 8.87
C ASP A 109 5.29 -8.51 9.86
N ALA A 110 5.20 -8.79 11.16
CA ALA A 110 5.90 -8.01 12.20
C ALA A 110 7.41 -7.98 11.99
N VAL A 111 8.02 -9.13 11.64
CA VAL A 111 9.45 -9.24 11.35
C VAL A 111 9.85 -8.43 10.12
N ILE A 112 9.05 -8.51 9.04
CA ILE A 112 9.31 -7.78 7.80
C ILE A 112 9.15 -6.28 8.02
N THR A 113 8.20 -5.87 8.84
CA THR A 113 7.97 -4.45 9.18
C THR A 113 9.18 -3.86 9.90
N ALA A 114 9.70 -4.56 10.92
CA ALA A 114 10.91 -4.14 11.63
C ALA A 114 12.16 -4.13 10.72
N TYR A 115 12.27 -5.11 9.81
CA TYR A 115 13.32 -5.12 8.79
C TYR A 115 13.21 -3.89 7.88
N LEU A 116 12.01 -3.55 7.41
CA LEU A 116 11.78 -2.37 6.55
C LEU A 116 12.11 -1.06 7.26
N GLU A 117 11.80 -0.93 8.54
CA GLU A 117 12.19 0.23 9.36
C GLU A 117 13.71 0.36 9.43
N THR A 118 14.40 -0.74 9.73
CA THR A 118 15.87 -0.78 9.81
C THR A 118 16.50 -0.49 8.45
N ALA A 119 15.96 -1.07 7.38
CA ALA A 119 16.40 -0.80 6.01
C ALA A 119 16.22 0.68 5.69
N ALA A 120 15.07 1.30 5.98
CA ALA A 120 14.83 2.71 5.70
C ALA A 120 15.85 3.66 6.37
N LEU A 121 16.47 3.27 7.49
CA LEU A 121 17.56 4.04 8.11
C LEU A 121 18.88 4.01 7.32
N SER A 122 19.06 2.97 6.49
CA SER A 122 20.26 2.80 5.65
C SER A 122 20.13 3.47 4.28
N TYR A 123 18.92 3.92 3.91
CA TYR A 123 18.63 4.56 2.62
C TYR A 123 18.27 6.03 2.86
N GLY A 124 18.65 6.90 1.93
CA GLY A 124 18.37 8.32 2.00
C GLY A 124 16.91 8.65 1.67
N PRO A 125 16.40 9.83 2.10
CA PRO A 125 15.10 10.30 1.65
C PRO A 125 15.02 10.37 0.12
N GLY A 126 13.96 9.80 -0.46
CA GLY A 126 13.77 9.72 -1.91
C GLY A 126 14.34 8.46 -2.56
N ASP A 127 15.12 7.64 -1.84
CA ASP A 127 15.68 6.40 -2.38
C ASP A 127 14.62 5.30 -2.51
N ALA A 128 14.79 4.46 -3.53
CA ALA A 128 13.97 3.28 -3.73
C ALA A 128 14.44 2.13 -2.83
N LEU A 129 13.50 1.50 -2.12
CA LEU A 129 13.77 0.27 -1.39
C LEU A 129 13.74 -0.93 -2.33
N PRO A 130 14.74 -1.83 -2.27
CA PRO A 130 14.80 -3.01 -3.13
C PRO A 130 13.84 -4.09 -2.63
N MET A 131 12.53 -3.93 -2.87
CA MET A 131 11.49 -4.84 -2.36
C MET A 131 11.75 -6.31 -2.69
N GLY A 132 12.33 -6.61 -3.86
CA GLY A 132 12.67 -7.98 -4.27
C GLY A 132 13.79 -8.60 -3.43
N LEU A 133 14.82 -7.82 -3.10
CA LEU A 133 15.91 -8.26 -2.22
C LEU A 133 15.40 -8.47 -0.79
N ILE A 134 14.59 -7.54 -0.29
CA ILE A 134 13.99 -7.62 1.04
C ILE A 134 13.08 -8.87 1.14
N ALA A 135 12.27 -9.12 0.11
CA ALA A 135 11.42 -10.30 0.03
C ALA A 135 12.25 -11.59 0.05
N HIS A 136 13.35 -11.62 -0.70
CA HIS A 136 14.29 -12.73 -0.73
C HIS A 136 14.94 -12.99 0.64
N ASP A 137 15.47 -11.94 1.28
CA ASP A 137 16.16 -12.04 2.57
C ASP A 137 15.21 -12.47 3.70
N CYS A 138 13.95 -12.03 3.64
CA CYS A 138 12.91 -12.46 4.58
C CYS A 138 12.25 -13.79 4.19
N GLN A 139 12.63 -14.41 3.06
CA GLN A 139 12.02 -15.65 2.53
C GLN A 139 10.50 -15.59 2.36
N VAL A 140 9.98 -14.46 1.86
CA VAL A 140 8.54 -14.23 1.69
C VAL A 140 8.21 -13.69 0.29
N PRO A 141 6.96 -13.84 -0.17
CA PRO A 141 6.54 -13.19 -1.41
C PRO A 141 6.60 -11.66 -1.31
N VAL A 142 6.90 -10.98 -2.43
CA VAL A 142 6.90 -9.49 -2.51
C VAL A 142 5.56 -8.88 -2.07
N ALA A 143 4.45 -9.61 -2.24
CA ALA A 143 3.14 -9.18 -1.75
C ALA A 143 3.13 -8.96 -0.22
N HIS A 144 3.86 -9.77 0.56
CA HIS A 144 3.97 -9.61 2.01
C HIS A 144 4.80 -8.37 2.36
N VAL A 145 5.88 -8.09 1.62
CA VAL A 145 6.65 -6.84 1.79
C VAL A 145 5.77 -5.61 1.54
N ARG A 146 4.95 -5.64 0.48
CA ARG A 146 3.98 -4.55 0.22
C ARG A 146 2.96 -4.41 1.35
N ARG A 147 2.44 -5.51 1.88
CA ARG A 147 1.51 -5.50 3.02
C ARG A 147 2.17 -4.95 4.29
N ALA A 148 3.36 -5.44 4.62
CA ALA A 148 4.18 -5.01 5.75
C ALA A 148 4.54 -3.51 5.71
N SER A 149 4.67 -2.93 4.51
CA SER A 149 4.97 -1.50 4.34
C SER A 149 3.80 -0.56 4.67
N ARG A 150 2.56 -1.06 4.75
CA ARG A 150 1.36 -0.24 4.99
C ARG A 150 1.47 0.66 6.22
N PRO A 151 1.78 0.15 7.43
CA PRO A 151 1.94 0.99 8.62
C PRO A 151 3.02 2.06 8.43
N LEU A 152 4.11 1.74 7.72
CA LEU A 152 5.22 2.68 7.46
C LEU A 152 4.87 3.76 6.45
N ILE A 153 3.95 3.48 5.52
CA ILE A 153 3.37 4.50 4.63
C ILE A 153 2.45 5.42 5.42
N VAL A 154 1.64 4.85 6.33
CA VAL A 154 0.72 5.63 7.16
C VAL A 154 1.47 6.51 8.16
N SER A 155 2.56 6.01 8.77
CA SER A 155 3.43 6.80 9.65
C SER A 155 4.24 7.85 8.90
N GLY A 156 4.31 7.76 7.56
CA GLY A 156 5.03 8.67 6.72
C GLY A 156 6.54 8.40 6.64
N LEU A 157 7.01 7.23 7.08
CA LEU A 157 8.39 6.80 6.86
C LEU A 157 8.63 6.43 5.38
N LEU A 158 7.67 5.71 4.79
CA LEU A 158 7.74 5.25 3.40
C LEU A 158 6.64 5.90 2.55
N GLN A 159 6.81 5.83 1.24
CA GLN A 159 5.78 6.18 0.28
C GLN A 159 5.81 5.22 -0.90
N PHE A 160 4.63 4.82 -1.39
CA PHE A 160 4.54 4.07 -2.64
C PHE A 160 4.46 5.05 -3.81
N ARG A 161 5.39 4.95 -4.77
CA ARG A 161 5.39 5.75 -6.00
C ARG A 161 5.13 4.85 -7.21
N PRO A 162 3.95 4.92 -7.85
CA PRO A 162 3.67 4.15 -9.07
C PRO A 162 4.53 4.55 -10.27
N ARG A 163 5.09 5.77 -10.25
CA ARG A 163 5.94 6.36 -11.30
C ARG A 163 7.19 6.98 -10.68
N GLY A 164 7.84 6.25 -9.78
CA GLY A 164 9.07 6.72 -9.15
C GLY A 164 10.26 6.74 -10.13
N PRO A 165 11.36 7.43 -9.80
CA PRO A 165 12.55 7.55 -10.66
C PRO A 165 13.15 6.22 -11.09
N HIS A 166 13.02 5.20 -10.25
CA HIS A 166 13.52 3.83 -10.49
C HIS A 166 12.39 2.85 -10.81
N GLY A 167 11.24 3.35 -11.25
CA GLY A 167 10.04 2.57 -11.52
C GLY A 167 9.06 2.48 -10.34
N PRO A 168 7.98 1.68 -10.48
CA PRO A 168 6.97 1.53 -9.44
C PRO A 168 7.55 0.82 -8.20
N GLY A 169 7.44 1.43 -7.03
CA GLY A 169 8.03 0.84 -5.82
C GLY A 169 7.77 1.61 -4.53
N LEU A 170 8.39 1.11 -3.46
CA LEU A 170 8.47 1.78 -2.17
C LEU A 170 9.71 2.66 -2.12
N TYR A 171 9.54 3.86 -1.60
CA TYR A 171 10.59 4.85 -1.47
C TYR A 171 10.60 5.38 -0.04
N VAL A 172 11.78 5.73 0.47
CA VAL A 172 11.89 6.49 1.72
C VAL A 172 11.27 7.86 1.48
N ARG A 173 10.41 8.32 2.39
CA ARG A 173 9.70 9.58 2.19
C ARG A 173 10.68 10.75 2.30
N GLU A 174 10.60 11.66 1.33
CA GLU A 174 11.29 12.94 1.42
C GLU A 174 10.64 13.81 2.52
N PRO A 175 11.43 14.47 3.38
CA PRO A 175 10.87 15.47 4.28
C PRO A 175 10.16 16.54 3.44
N SER A 176 8.86 16.72 3.71
CA SER A 176 8.06 17.69 2.97
C SER A 176 8.67 19.08 3.13
N THR A 177 9.09 19.69 2.02
CA THR A 177 9.61 21.07 1.98
C THR A 177 8.50 22.12 2.05
N ALA A 178 7.23 21.71 2.20
CA ALA A 178 6.11 22.62 2.36
C ALA A 178 6.15 23.31 3.74
N THR A 179 6.46 24.61 3.72
CA THR A 179 6.46 25.60 4.81
C THR A 179 7.78 25.77 5.58
N ARG A 180 8.80 26.28 4.88
CA ARG A 180 9.52 27.45 5.41
C ARG A 180 8.89 28.67 4.76
N GLU A 181 7.83 29.22 5.37
CA GLU A 181 7.48 30.62 5.10
C GLU A 181 8.73 31.45 5.42
N PRO A 182 9.22 32.31 4.51
CA PRO A 182 10.14 33.35 4.91
C PRO A 182 9.37 34.21 5.91
N ASP A 183 9.88 34.26 7.13
CA ASP A 183 9.38 35.09 8.22
C ASP A 183 9.23 36.53 7.70
N ARG A 184 8.03 36.88 7.23
CA ARG A 184 7.62 38.26 6.95
C ARG A 184 7.24 38.89 8.28
N SER A 185 8.22 38.98 9.18
CA SER A 185 8.17 39.98 10.25
C SER A 185 8.50 41.34 9.62
N GLY A 186 7.52 41.86 8.90
CA GLY A 186 7.44 43.28 8.60
C GLY A 186 6.57 43.93 9.65
N ALA A 187 7.15 44.85 10.44
CA ALA A 187 6.59 46.18 10.72
C ALA A 187 7.40 46.89 11.82
N PRO A 188 7.34 48.23 11.91
CA PRO A 188 7.45 49.20 10.84
C PRO A 188 8.48 50.31 11.17
N ALA A 189 8.90 51.04 10.15
CA ALA A 189 9.64 52.30 10.30
C ALA A 189 8.83 53.30 11.14
N ARG A 190 9.32 53.61 12.35
CA ARG A 190 8.82 54.71 13.17
C ARG A 190 9.55 55.99 12.77
N ALA A 191 9.14 56.57 11.64
CA ALA A 191 9.35 57.98 11.37
C ALA A 191 8.21 58.77 12.04
N LYS A 192 8.54 59.57 13.05
CA LYS A 192 7.70 60.70 13.45
C LYS A 192 8.57 61.95 13.39
N ALA A 193 8.33 62.75 12.38
CA ALA A 193 8.93 64.06 12.17
C ALA A 193 8.17 65.15 12.96
N ALA A 194 8.86 66.28 13.10
CA ALA A 194 8.38 67.66 13.27
C ALA A 194 8.50 68.34 14.67
N ARG A 195 9.60 69.11 14.80
CA ARG A 195 9.68 70.57 15.07
C ARG A 195 8.66 71.23 16.01
N HIS A 196 9.15 71.87 17.09
CA HIS A 196 9.28 73.34 17.27
C HIS A 196 9.53 73.71 18.74
N GLY A 197 10.44 74.65 18.96
CA GLY A 197 10.86 75.19 20.26
C GLY A 197 12.30 75.66 20.19
#